data_AF-A0A9D6IUK0-F1
#
_entry.id   AF-A0A9D6IUK0-F1
#
_cell.length_a   1.000
_cell.length_b   1.000
_cell.length_c   1.000
_cell.angle_alpha   90.00
_cell.angle_beta   90.00
_cell.angle_gamma   90.00
#
_symmetry.space_group_name_H-M   'P 1'
#
loop_
_entity.id
_entity.type
_entity.pdbx_description
1 polymer ?
#
loop_
_entity_poly.entity_id
_entity_poly.type
_entity_poly.pdbx_seq_one_letter_code
_entity_poly.pdbx_strand_id
1 'polypeptide(L)'
;MEDKEVGLSEFGGSEGGPSREELFKFLPVAQDIRKYHHNALWEEEKHFTWWISILISVMIFVYASKQMDGLSKGFILMFGSFFGMVLSYFGLRCIRKEGRYFREALETVNRLYDRLGLIQDERSPLVPKEYTPHQDFAAVRNSANKPLWKLPGMVILSLKKDDVMGIRDYFQLVFLMACVLFIAGLIWGVVIALKC
;
A
#
# COMPACT_ATOMS: atom_id res chain seq x y z
N MET A 1 13.93 -17.20 -8.58
CA MET A 1 12.75 -16.91 -9.41
C MET A 1 13.08 -15.64 -10.16
N GLU A 2 13.48 -15.77 -11.43
CA GLU A 2 13.60 -14.64 -12.33
C GLU A 2 12.19 -14.25 -12.77
N ASP A 3 11.75 -13.07 -12.36
CA ASP A 3 10.55 -12.45 -12.91
C ASP A 3 10.82 -12.18 -14.39
N LYS A 4 10.22 -12.99 -15.27
CA LYS A 4 10.07 -12.61 -16.68
C LYS A 4 9.15 -11.40 -16.70
N GLU A 5 9.74 -10.21 -16.69
CA GLU A 5 9.09 -9.01 -17.18
C GLU A 5 8.66 -9.31 -18.62
N VAL A 6 7.39 -9.71 -18.80
CA VAL A 6 6.75 -9.72 -20.10
C VAL A 6 6.63 -8.25 -20.49
N GLY A 7 7.67 -7.74 -21.14
CA GLY A 7 7.78 -6.36 -21.58
C GLY A 7 6.68 -6.02 -22.55
N LEU A 8 5.56 -5.50 -22.04
CA LEU A 8 4.50 -4.85 -22.82
C LEU A 8 4.97 -3.49 -23.41
N SER A 9 6.26 -3.17 -23.36
CA SER A 9 6.87 -1.97 -23.95
C SER A 9 7.04 -2.06 -25.47
N GLU A 10 6.85 -3.22 -26.09
CA GLU A 10 7.01 -3.40 -27.55
C GLU A 10 5.74 -3.09 -28.37
N PHE A 11 4.66 -2.62 -27.75
CA PHE A 11 3.38 -2.38 -28.46
C PHE A 11 3.26 -1.03 -29.18
N GLY A 12 4.37 -0.40 -29.54
CA GLY A 12 4.38 0.88 -30.25
C GLY A 12 5.34 0.89 -31.43
N GLY A 13 4.84 0.64 -32.66
CA GLY A 13 5.61 1.01 -33.86
C GLY A 13 5.45 0.19 -35.14
N SER A 14 4.55 -0.78 -35.27
CA SER A 14 4.33 -1.44 -36.58
C SER A 14 2.85 -1.55 -36.93
N GLU A 15 2.53 -1.46 -38.23
CA GLU A 15 1.20 -1.68 -38.81
C GLU A 15 0.62 -3.09 -38.56
N GLY A 16 1.27 -3.92 -37.73
CA GLY A 16 0.80 -5.21 -37.24
C GLY A 16 0.56 -5.21 -35.74
N GLY A 17 -0.35 -4.37 -35.25
CA GLY A 17 -0.82 -4.47 -33.86
C GLY A 17 -1.52 -5.82 -33.61
N PRO A 18 -1.56 -6.30 -32.35
CA PRO A 18 -2.25 -7.54 -32.01
C PRO A 18 -3.70 -7.49 -32.48
N SER A 19 -4.20 -8.60 -33.01
CA SER A 19 -5.58 -8.68 -33.49
C SER A 19 -6.56 -8.48 -32.34
N ARG A 20 -7.80 -8.06 -32.65
CA ARG A 20 -8.85 -7.92 -31.64
C ARG A 20 -9.08 -9.23 -30.86
N GLU A 21 -8.98 -10.36 -31.54
CA GLU A 21 -9.10 -11.69 -30.92
C GLU A 21 -7.96 -11.99 -29.94
N GLU A 22 -6.73 -11.60 -30.27
CA GLU A 22 -5.58 -11.72 -29.37
C GLU A 22 -5.75 -10.84 -28.13
N LEU A 23 -6.21 -9.59 -28.31
CA LEU A 23 -6.49 -8.68 -27.20
C LEU A 23 -7.56 -9.26 -26.24
N PHE A 24 -8.60 -9.91 -26.77
CA PHE A 24 -9.59 -10.61 -25.95
C PHE A 24 -9.00 -11.81 -25.18
N LYS A 25 -8.00 -12.51 -25.73
CA LYS A 25 -7.29 -13.58 -25.02
C LYS A 25 -6.41 -13.04 -23.89
N PHE A 26 -5.83 -11.84 -24.05
CA PHE A 26 -5.00 -11.21 -23.00
C PHE A 26 -5.80 -10.57 -21.87
N LEU A 27 -7.03 -10.12 -22.15
CA LEU A 27 -7.89 -9.47 -21.16
C LEU A 27 -8.11 -10.29 -19.86
N PRO A 28 -8.47 -11.59 -19.90
CA PRO A 28 -8.64 -12.37 -18.66
C PRO A 28 -7.33 -12.50 -17.89
N VAL A 29 -6.20 -12.66 -18.58
CA VAL A 29 -4.87 -12.73 -17.94
C VAL A 29 -4.57 -11.43 -17.19
N ALA A 30 -4.81 -10.28 -17.81
CA ALA A 30 -4.61 -8.98 -17.16
C ALA A 30 -5.56 -8.77 -15.97
N GLN A 31 -6.82 -9.21 -16.08
CA GLN A 31 -7.79 -9.16 -14.98
C GLN A 31 -7.38 -10.06 -13.81
N ASP A 32 -6.85 -11.25 -14.07
CA ASP A 32 -6.36 -12.17 -13.06
C ASP A 32 -5.13 -11.60 -12.34
N ILE A 33 -4.18 -11.01 -13.07
CA ILE A 33 -3.03 -10.31 -12.48
C ILE A 33 -3.51 -9.16 -11.58
N ARG A 34 -4.45 -8.33 -12.05
CA ARG A 34 -5.04 -7.25 -11.24
C ARG A 34 -5.68 -7.78 -9.96
N LYS A 35 -6.46 -8.87 -10.07
CA LYS A 35 -7.14 -9.50 -8.93
C LYS A 35 -6.14 -10.09 -7.94
N TYR A 36 -5.07 -10.70 -8.43
CA TYR A 36 -3.99 -11.22 -7.61
C TYR A 36 -3.35 -10.11 -6.76
N HIS A 37 -2.91 -9.00 -7.38
CA HIS A 37 -2.30 -7.89 -6.64
C HIS A 37 -3.29 -7.18 -5.69
N HIS A 38 -4.57 -7.10 -6.06
CA HIS A 38 -5.59 -6.56 -5.17
C HIS A 38 -5.76 -7.41 -3.90
N ASN A 39 -5.85 -8.74 -4.07
CA ASN A 39 -5.98 -9.66 -2.96
C ASN A 39 -4.70 -9.70 -2.10
N ALA A 40 -3.52 -9.69 -2.73
CA ALA A 40 -2.24 -9.65 -2.01
C ALA A 40 -2.15 -8.39 -1.14
N LEU A 41 -2.51 -7.23 -1.68
CA LEU A 41 -2.52 -5.96 -0.95
C LEU A 41 -3.47 -6.02 0.26
N TRP A 42 -4.68 -6.57 0.09
CA TRP A 42 -5.64 -6.75 1.18
C TRP A 42 -5.15 -7.70 2.27
N GLU A 43 -4.56 -8.83 1.88
CA GLU A 43 -4.00 -9.77 2.85
C GLU A 43 -2.85 -9.13 3.63
N GLU A 44 -1.90 -8.48 2.96
CA GLU A 44 -0.78 -7.78 3.63
C GLU A 44 -1.27 -6.72 4.61
N GLU A 45 -2.21 -5.86 4.19
CA GLU A 45 -2.80 -4.81 5.03
C GLU A 45 -3.39 -5.38 6.32
N LYS A 46 -4.16 -6.47 6.24
CA LYS A 46 -4.69 -7.18 7.43
C LYS A 46 -3.58 -7.70 8.32
N HIS A 47 -2.66 -8.50 7.77
CA HIS A 47 -1.66 -9.22 8.56
C HIS A 47 -0.78 -8.26 9.35
N PHE A 48 -0.27 -7.21 8.71
CA PHE A 48 0.56 -6.23 9.41
C PHE A 48 -0.24 -5.42 10.44
N THR A 49 -1.49 -5.06 10.12
CA THR A 49 -2.35 -4.35 11.08
C THR A 49 -2.61 -5.20 12.32
N TRP A 50 -2.91 -6.48 12.17
CA TRP A 50 -3.11 -7.41 13.29
C TRP A 50 -1.88 -7.52 14.18
N TRP A 51 -0.70 -7.72 13.59
CA TRP A 51 0.54 -7.80 14.35
C TRP A 51 0.84 -6.52 15.14
N ILE A 52 0.63 -5.35 14.52
CA ILE A 52 0.80 -4.06 15.19
C ILE A 52 -0.20 -3.89 16.34
N SER A 53 -1.47 -4.24 16.13
CA SER A 53 -2.50 -4.15 17.18
C SER A 53 -2.16 -5.04 18.38
N ILE A 54 -1.79 -6.30 18.15
CA ILE A 54 -1.37 -7.23 19.21
C ILE A 54 -0.19 -6.65 19.99
N LEU A 55 0.83 -6.16 19.27
CA LEU A 55 2.04 -5.63 19.89
C LEU A 55 1.76 -4.37 20.72
N ILE A 56 0.94 -3.44 20.22
CA ILE A 56 0.51 -2.25 20.97
C ILE A 56 -0.25 -2.68 22.23
N SER A 57 -1.18 -3.64 22.14
CA SER A 57 -1.92 -4.13 23.31
C SER A 57 -1.00 -4.74 24.37
N VAL A 58 -0.01 -5.55 23.96
CA VAL A 58 1.00 -6.12 24.87
C VAL A 58 1.81 -5.01 25.54
N MET A 59 2.24 -3.99 24.78
CA MET A 59 3.00 -2.87 25.34
C MET A 59 2.20 -2.05 26.35
N ILE A 60 0.92 -1.77 26.06
CA ILE A 60 0.02 -1.08 27.00
C ILE A 60 -0.15 -1.90 28.28
N PHE A 61 -0.33 -3.22 28.15
CA PHE A 61 -0.45 -4.12 29.30
C PHE A 61 0.82 -4.12 30.17
N VAL A 62 2.00 -4.25 29.55
CA VAL A 62 3.31 -4.18 30.25
C VAL A 62 3.48 -2.85 30.95
N TYR A 63 3.13 -1.74 30.28
CA TYR A 63 3.21 -0.41 30.87
C TYR A 63 2.30 -0.26 32.11
N ALA A 64 1.05 -0.73 32.00
CA ALA A 64 0.05 -0.64 33.07
C ALA A 64 0.30 -1.61 34.24
N SER A 65 1.06 -2.69 34.03
CA SER A 65 1.34 -3.68 35.08
C SER A 65 2.12 -3.06 36.24
N LYS A 66 1.58 -3.19 37.46
CA LYS A 66 2.24 -2.75 38.70
C LYS A 66 3.21 -3.79 39.29
N GLN A 67 3.17 -5.02 38.78
CA GLN A 67 3.94 -6.15 39.33
C GLN A 67 5.36 -6.25 38.77
N MET A 68 5.67 -5.51 37.70
CA MET A 68 6.97 -5.57 37.04
C MET A 68 7.88 -4.47 37.56
N ASP A 69 9.15 -4.80 37.79
CA ASP A 69 10.20 -3.83 38.06
C ASP A 69 10.38 -2.89 36.87
N GLY A 70 10.82 -1.67 37.15
CA GLY A 70 10.92 -0.64 36.11
C GLY A 70 12.00 -0.97 35.07
N LEU A 71 13.07 -1.68 35.44
CA LEU A 71 14.13 -2.07 34.50
C LEU A 71 13.62 -3.09 33.47
N SER A 72 12.97 -4.19 33.91
CA SER A 72 12.34 -5.16 33.01
C SER A 72 11.25 -4.52 32.14
N LYS A 73 10.44 -3.63 32.73
CA LYS A 73 9.41 -2.87 31.99
C LYS A 73 10.04 -2.01 30.90
N GLY A 74 11.09 -1.25 31.23
CA GLY A 74 11.83 -0.44 30.28
C GLY A 74 12.40 -1.29 29.15
N PHE A 75 13.04 -2.42 29.47
CA PHE A 75 13.61 -3.33 28.49
C PHE A 75 12.57 -3.90 27.51
N ILE A 76 11.44 -4.40 28.03
CA ILE A 76 10.37 -4.97 27.20
C ILE A 76 9.74 -3.88 26.32
N LEU A 77 9.52 -2.68 26.86
CA LEU A 77 9.00 -1.56 26.07
C LEU A 77 9.97 -1.16 24.96
N MET A 78 11.28 -1.08 25.24
CA MET A 78 12.28 -0.78 24.22
C MET A 78 12.30 -1.84 23.11
N PHE A 79 12.39 -3.13 23.47
CA PHE A 79 12.47 -4.21 22.50
C PHE A 79 11.17 -4.35 21.70
N GLY A 80 10.02 -4.29 22.38
CA GLY A 80 8.70 -4.31 21.75
C GLY A 80 8.51 -3.13 20.79
N SER A 81 8.90 -1.92 21.19
CA SER A 81 8.88 -0.74 20.32
C SER A 81 9.78 -0.89 19.11
N PHE A 82 11.01 -1.36 19.30
CA PHE A 82 11.93 -1.55 18.19
C PHE A 82 11.37 -2.55 17.17
N PHE A 83 10.85 -3.69 17.64
CA PHE A 83 10.22 -4.68 16.78
C PHE A 83 8.98 -4.12 16.06
N GLY A 84 8.15 -3.36 16.77
CA GLY A 84 6.96 -2.72 16.19
C GLY A 84 7.29 -1.68 15.13
N MET A 85 8.35 -0.91 15.33
CA MET A 85 8.87 0.02 14.33
C MET A 85 9.34 -0.71 13.07
N VAL A 86 10.08 -1.82 13.24
CA VAL A 86 10.54 -2.66 12.11
C VAL A 86 9.35 -3.24 11.34
N LEU A 87 8.36 -3.82 12.03
CA LEU A 87 7.14 -4.35 11.41
C LEU A 87 6.37 -3.27 10.65
N SER A 88 6.18 -2.10 11.26
CA SER A 88 5.45 -0.98 10.65
C SER A 88 6.17 -0.45 9.41
N TYR A 89 7.50 -0.39 9.45
CA TYR A 89 8.32 -0.02 8.29
C TYR A 89 8.19 -1.04 7.14
N PHE A 90 8.25 -2.34 7.44
CA PHE A 90 8.07 -3.39 6.42
C PHE A 90 6.65 -3.39 5.85
N GLY A 91 5.62 -3.27 6.69
CA GLY A 91 4.23 -3.16 6.24
C GLY A 91 4.03 -1.99 5.29
N LEU A 92 4.57 -0.81 5.65
CA LEU A 92 4.52 0.38 4.79
C LEU A 92 5.25 0.16 3.45
N ARG A 93 6.43 -0.48 3.48
CA ARG A 93 7.20 -0.80 2.27
C ARG A 93 6.45 -1.79 1.37
N CYS A 94 5.83 -2.82 1.95
CA CYS A 94 5.08 -3.85 1.23
C CYS A 94 3.89 -3.25 0.50
N ILE A 95 3.03 -2.53 1.24
CA ILE A 95 1.83 -1.89 0.68
C ILE A 95 2.19 -0.88 -0.42
N ARG A 96 3.27 -0.11 -0.25
CA ARG A 96 3.72 0.81 -1.30
C ARG A 96 4.27 0.08 -2.52
N LYS A 97 4.89 -1.09 -2.35
CA LYS A 97 5.39 -1.91 -3.46
C LYS A 97 4.23 -2.56 -4.21
N GLU A 98 3.35 -3.28 -3.52
CA GLU A 98 2.16 -3.90 -4.12
C GLU A 98 1.21 -2.85 -4.71
N GLY A 99 1.10 -1.68 -4.07
CA GLY A 99 0.33 -0.57 -4.61
C GLY A 99 0.81 -0.08 -5.98
N ARG A 100 2.10 -0.22 -6.30
CA ARG A 100 2.64 0.08 -7.65
C ARG A 100 2.23 -1.00 -8.64
N TYR A 101 2.46 -2.27 -8.31
CA TYR A 101 2.09 -3.39 -9.18
C TYR A 101 0.59 -3.46 -9.47
N PHE A 102 -0.24 -3.20 -8.45
CA PHE A 102 -1.69 -3.09 -8.64
C PHE A 102 -2.06 -1.97 -9.62
N ARG A 103 -1.42 -0.80 -9.51
CA ARG A 103 -1.70 0.34 -10.42
C ARG A 103 -1.24 0.04 -11.85
N GLU A 104 -0.09 -0.61 -12.02
CA GLU A 104 0.40 -1.08 -13.32
C GLU A 104 -0.57 -2.10 -13.94
N ALA A 105 -0.99 -3.11 -13.18
CA ALA A 105 -1.95 -4.12 -13.65
C ALA A 105 -3.31 -3.51 -14.00
N LEU A 106 -3.80 -2.55 -13.20
CA LEU A 106 -5.03 -1.82 -13.49
C LEU A 106 -4.92 -1.02 -14.80
N GLU A 107 -3.78 -0.37 -15.02
CA GLU A 107 -3.53 0.38 -16.25
C GLU A 107 -3.45 -0.54 -17.48
N THR A 108 -2.82 -1.71 -17.35
CA THR A 108 -2.82 -2.73 -18.43
C THR A 108 -4.24 -3.14 -18.80
N VAL A 109 -5.10 -3.38 -17.80
CA VAL A 109 -6.51 -3.69 -18.03
C VAL A 109 -7.20 -2.54 -18.76
N ASN A 110 -7.05 -1.29 -18.28
CA ASN A 110 -7.69 -0.12 -18.89
C ASN A 110 -7.28 0.06 -20.36
N ARG A 111 -6.00 -0.10 -20.69
CA ARG A 111 -5.51 -0.03 -22.08
C ARG A 111 -6.06 -1.12 -22.98
N LEU A 112 -6.27 -2.34 -22.44
CA LEU A 112 -6.89 -3.42 -23.20
C LEU A 112 -8.37 -3.11 -23.47
N TYR A 113 -9.10 -2.59 -22.48
CA TYR A 113 -10.49 -2.14 -22.67
C TYR A 113 -10.58 -1.04 -23.74
N ASP A 114 -9.68 -0.07 -23.69
CA ASP A 114 -9.58 1.04 -24.64
C ASP A 114 -9.34 0.53 -26.08
N ARG A 115 -8.30 -0.29 -26.27
CA ARG A 115 -7.96 -0.90 -27.58
C ARG A 115 -9.05 -1.81 -28.13
N LEU A 116 -9.84 -2.46 -27.27
CA LEU A 116 -10.97 -3.30 -27.68
C LEU A 116 -12.23 -2.48 -28.06
N GLY A 117 -12.20 -1.15 -27.89
CA GLY A 117 -13.34 -0.27 -28.09
C GLY A 117 -14.47 -0.53 -27.08
N LEU A 118 -14.13 -1.06 -25.91
CA LEU A 118 -15.10 -1.39 -24.84
C LEU A 118 -15.35 -0.20 -23.90
N ILE A 119 -14.57 0.87 -24.02
CA ILE A 119 -14.81 2.15 -23.34
C ILE A 119 -15.83 2.92 -24.17
N GLN A 120 -17.12 2.61 -24.01
CA GLN A 120 -18.20 3.26 -24.76
C GLN A 120 -18.73 4.55 -24.12
N ASP A 121 -18.34 4.85 -22.88
CA ASP A 121 -18.79 6.06 -22.18
C ASP A 121 -17.89 6.35 -20.97
N GLU A 122 -17.55 7.61 -20.68
CA GLU A 122 -16.85 8.04 -19.45
C GLU A 122 -17.60 7.64 -18.16
N ARG A 123 -18.87 7.24 -18.30
CA ARG A 123 -19.74 6.74 -17.24
C ARG A 123 -19.74 5.22 -17.08
N SER A 124 -18.98 4.49 -17.90
CA SER A 124 -18.87 3.04 -17.73
C SER A 124 -18.23 2.74 -16.37
N PRO A 125 -18.89 1.93 -15.51
CA PRO A 125 -18.39 1.63 -14.15
C PRO A 125 -17.06 0.86 -14.14
N LEU A 126 -16.59 0.44 -15.31
CA LEU A 126 -15.36 -0.33 -15.51
C LEU A 126 -14.12 0.55 -15.74
N VAL A 127 -14.29 1.84 -16.06
CA VAL A 127 -13.17 2.75 -16.33
C VAL A 127 -13.06 3.75 -15.19
N PRO A 128 -11.91 3.85 -14.51
CA PRO A 128 -11.71 4.89 -13.49
C PRO A 128 -11.96 6.27 -14.11
N LYS A 129 -12.68 7.16 -13.43
CA LYS A 129 -12.95 8.55 -13.88
C LYS A 129 -11.69 9.36 -14.23
N GLU A 130 -10.53 8.90 -13.78
CA GLU A 130 -9.21 9.51 -14.02
C GLU A 130 -8.40 8.81 -15.12
N TYR A 131 -8.98 7.90 -15.90
CA TYR A 131 -8.25 7.25 -16.99
C TYR A 131 -7.84 8.31 -18.00
N THR A 132 -6.54 8.56 -18.06
CA THR A 132 -5.91 9.39 -19.06
C THR A 132 -5.19 8.44 -20.01
N PRO A 133 -5.73 8.23 -21.22
CA PRO A 133 -5.09 7.32 -22.17
C PRO A 133 -3.66 7.78 -22.46
N HIS A 134 -2.77 6.80 -22.64
CA HIS A 134 -1.36 6.99 -23.06
C HIS A 134 -0.38 7.58 -22.04
N GLN A 135 -0.65 7.48 -20.72
CA GLN A 135 0.42 7.79 -19.75
C GLN A 135 1.60 6.80 -19.90
N ASP A 136 2.83 7.23 -19.63
CA ASP A 136 3.96 6.30 -19.52
C ASP A 136 3.74 5.36 -18.31
N PHE A 137 4.03 4.06 -18.46
CA PHE A 137 3.97 3.10 -17.34
C PHE A 137 4.84 3.55 -16.16
N ALA A 138 5.97 4.21 -16.42
CA ALA A 138 6.80 4.79 -15.38
C ALA A 138 6.08 5.91 -14.61
N ALA A 139 5.30 6.75 -15.31
CA ALA A 139 4.50 7.81 -14.69
C ALA A 139 3.34 7.25 -13.86
N VAL A 140 2.66 6.22 -14.39
CA VAL A 140 1.59 5.49 -13.67
C VAL A 140 2.13 4.83 -12.40
N ARG A 141 3.30 4.20 -12.49
CA ARG A 141 4.00 3.61 -11.35
C ARG A 141 4.36 4.63 -10.28
N ASN A 142 4.88 5.79 -10.69
CA ASN A 142 5.32 6.83 -9.78
C ASN A 142 4.14 7.57 -9.11
N SER A 143 3.02 7.72 -9.83
CA SER A 143 1.77 8.29 -9.30
C SER A 143 0.99 7.33 -8.40
N ALA A 144 1.35 6.04 -8.40
CA ALA A 144 0.65 5.03 -7.62
C ALA A 144 0.66 5.31 -6.11
N ASN A 145 1.65 6.03 -5.57
CA ASN A 145 1.69 6.34 -4.15
C ASN A 145 1.90 7.83 -3.89
N LYS A 146 1.06 8.40 -3.03
CA LYS A 146 1.25 9.76 -2.53
C LYS A 146 2.51 9.84 -1.65
N PRO A 147 3.18 11.00 -1.60
CA PRO A 147 4.33 11.19 -0.71
C PRO A 147 3.88 11.15 0.76
N LEU A 148 4.61 10.40 1.59
CA LEU A 148 4.22 10.09 2.98
C LEU A 148 3.97 11.35 3.83
N TRP A 149 4.80 12.38 3.65
CA TRP A 149 4.70 13.63 4.40
C TRP A 149 3.41 14.42 4.10
N LYS A 150 2.76 14.17 2.96
CA LYS A 150 1.46 14.79 2.63
C LYS A 150 0.27 14.07 3.23
N LEU A 151 0.41 12.78 3.61
CA LEU A 151 -0.71 11.96 4.07
C LEU A 151 -1.44 12.56 5.28
N PRO A 152 -0.75 13.04 6.35
CA PRO A 152 -1.45 13.63 7.50
C PRO A 152 -2.26 14.88 7.12
N GLY A 153 -1.73 15.74 6.26
CA GLY A 153 -2.44 16.93 5.77
C GLY A 153 -3.63 16.58 4.89
N MET A 154 -3.54 15.48 4.13
CA MET A 154 -4.63 14.98 3.29
C MET A 154 -5.81 14.44 4.09
N VAL A 155 -5.60 13.93 5.32
CA VAL A 155 -6.70 13.55 6.23
C VAL A 155 -7.57 14.75 6.58
N ILE A 156 -6.96 15.90 6.84
CA ILE A 156 -7.68 17.13 7.16
C ILE A 156 -8.48 17.60 5.94
N LEU A 157 -7.92 17.44 4.75
CA LEU A 157 -8.58 17.77 3.49
C LEU A 157 -9.70 16.78 3.14
N SER A 158 -9.54 15.49 3.45
CA SER A 158 -10.56 14.47 3.18
C SER A 158 -11.84 14.68 3.99
N LEU A 159 -11.74 15.32 5.17
CA LEU A 159 -12.92 15.74 5.94
C LEU A 159 -13.80 16.76 5.21
N LYS A 160 -13.27 17.44 4.19
CA LYS A 160 -13.99 18.44 3.38
C LYS A 160 -14.32 17.96 1.97
N LYS A 161 -13.68 16.88 1.50
CA LYS A 161 -13.77 16.38 0.12
C LYS A 161 -13.56 14.87 0.12
N ASP A 162 -14.58 14.12 -0.31
CA ASP A 162 -14.60 12.65 -0.21
C ASP A 162 -13.57 11.94 -1.12
N ASP A 163 -13.09 12.59 -2.18
CA ASP A 163 -12.25 11.95 -3.22
C ASP A 163 -10.73 12.19 -3.02
N VAL A 164 -10.32 12.69 -1.86
CA VAL A 164 -8.90 13.08 -1.64
C VAL A 164 -8.03 11.90 -1.22
N MET A 165 -8.59 10.86 -0.57
CA MET A 165 -7.83 9.71 -0.08
C MET A 165 -8.52 8.39 -0.41
N GLY A 166 -7.75 7.47 -1.00
CA GLY A 166 -8.20 6.10 -1.19
C GLY A 166 -7.98 5.27 0.07
N ILE A 167 -8.63 4.11 0.17
CA ILE A 167 -8.51 3.20 1.32
C ILE A 167 -7.05 2.85 1.67
N ARG A 168 -6.22 2.64 0.64
CA ARG A 168 -4.78 2.38 0.78
C ARG A 168 -4.00 3.54 1.40
N ASP A 169 -4.41 4.79 1.15
CA ASP A 169 -3.75 5.96 1.75
C ASP A 169 -3.99 5.98 3.28
N TYR A 170 -5.17 5.54 3.74
CA TYR A 170 -5.45 5.37 5.16
C TYR A 170 -4.59 4.28 5.79
N PHE A 171 -4.40 3.13 5.13
CA PHE A 171 -3.48 2.11 5.63
C PHE A 171 -2.04 2.61 5.74
N GLN A 172 -1.53 3.30 4.71
CA GLN A 172 -0.19 3.90 4.77
C GLN A 172 -0.05 4.89 5.92
N LEU A 173 -1.08 5.68 6.20
CA LEU A 173 -1.12 6.56 7.36
C LEU A 173 -1.12 5.78 8.68
N VAL A 174 -1.88 4.70 8.80
CA VAL A 174 -1.88 3.85 10.01
C VAL A 174 -0.48 3.31 10.31
N PHE A 175 0.22 2.77 9.30
CA PHE A 175 1.60 2.31 9.49
C PHE A 175 2.57 3.44 9.83
N LEU A 176 2.40 4.62 9.24
CA LEU A 176 3.20 5.80 9.57
C LEU A 176 2.97 6.24 11.03
N MET A 177 1.72 6.29 11.47
CA MET A 177 1.37 6.63 12.86
C MET A 177 1.86 5.56 13.84
N ALA A 178 1.78 4.28 13.48
CA ALA A 178 2.35 3.20 14.27
C ALA A 178 3.87 3.35 14.44
N CYS A 179 4.61 3.68 13.39
CA CYS A 179 6.04 4.01 13.50
C CYS A 179 6.31 5.12 14.52
N VAL A 180 5.54 6.21 14.47
CA VAL A 180 5.68 7.34 15.42
C VAL A 180 5.40 6.90 16.86
N LEU A 181 4.34 6.12 17.07
CA LEU A 181 3.99 5.57 18.38
C LEU A 181 5.07 4.65 18.93
N PHE A 182 5.64 3.78 18.09
CA PHE A 182 6.72 2.89 18.51
C PHE A 182 8.01 3.64 18.82
N ILE A 183 8.35 4.70 18.06
CA ILE A 183 9.49 5.59 18.39
C ILE A 183 9.25 6.27 19.75
N ALA A 184 8.05 6.78 20.00
CA ALA A 184 7.70 7.37 21.29
C ALA A 184 7.81 6.35 22.43
N GLY A 185 7.33 5.13 22.22
CA GLY A 185 7.46 4.03 23.19
C GLY A 185 8.92 3.63 23.44
N LEU A 186 9.78 3.69 22.42
CA LEU A 186 11.21 3.39 22.54
C LEU A 186 11.89 4.42 23.44
N ILE A 187 11.66 5.71 23.17
CA ILE A 187 12.18 6.82 23.98
C ILE A 187 11.68 6.70 25.42
N TRP A 188 10.39 6.40 25.60
CA TRP A 188 9.80 6.25 26.93
C TRP A 188 10.38 5.06 27.69
N GLY A 189 10.62 3.94 27.01
CA GLY A 189 11.29 2.77 27.58
C GLY A 189 12.70 3.09 28.10
N VAL A 190 13.48 3.88 27.34
CA VAL A 190 14.79 4.38 27.78
C VAL A 190 14.66 5.25 29.04
N VAL A 191 13.70 6.17 29.07
CA VAL A 191 13.48 7.05 30.24
C VAL A 191 13.12 6.25 31.50
N ILE A 192 12.30 5.20 31.37
CA ILE A 192 11.97 4.32 32.49
C ILE A 192 13.23 3.58 32.96
N ALA A 193 13.99 2.98 32.04
CA ALA A 193 15.17 2.21 32.37
C ALA A 193 16.26 3.06 33.07
N LEU A 194 16.41 4.33 32.71
CA LEU A 194 17.39 5.25 33.32
C LEU A 194 16.97 5.77 34.70
N LYS A 195 15.69 5.64 35.08
CA LYS A 195 15.17 6.12 36.38
C LYS A 195 15.13 5.03 37.45
N CYS A 196 15.45 3.79 37.08
CA CYS A 196 15.48 2.63 37.97
C CYS A 196 16.92 2.30 38.32
#